data_AF-A0A6B3HXQ3-F1
#
_entry.id   AF-A0A6B3HXQ3-F1
#
_cell.length_a   1.000
_cell.length_b   1.000
_cell.length_c   1.000
_cell.angle_alpha   90.00
_cell.angle_beta   90.00
_cell.angle_gamma   90.00
#
_symmetry.space_group_name_H-M   'P 1'
#
loop_
_entity.id
_entity.type
_entity.pdbx_description
1 polymer ?
#
loop_
_entity_poly.entity_id
_entity_poly.type
_entity_poly.pdbx_seq_one_letter_code
_entity_poly.pdbx_strand_id
1 'polypeptide(L)' 'MTEPLEKRLEKAMAELQAAQEAVARTERELRSASFAALSSDRAVRATAGPQGELTGIEFLENKYRDM' A
#
# COMPACT_ATOMS: atom_id res chain seq x y z
N MET A 1 3.28 36.39 -27.86
CA MET A 1 4.21 35.32 -28.27
C MET A 1 3.66 34.02 -27.72
N THR A 2 2.89 33.29 -28.54
CA THR A 2 2.34 31.97 -28.16
C THR A 2 3.53 31.04 -27.95
N GLU A 3 3.67 30.45 -26.77
CA GLU A 3 4.68 29.40 -26.58
C GLU A 3 4.50 28.32 -27.65
N PRO A 4 5.59 27.88 -28.30
CA PRO A 4 5.52 26.84 -29.31
C PRO A 4 4.87 25.59 -28.71
N LEU A 5 4.03 24.93 -29.50
CA LEU A 5 3.28 23.74 -29.08
C LEU A 5 4.21 22.67 -28.46
N GLU A 6 5.44 22.55 -28.97
CA GLU A 6 6.49 21.67 -28.44
C GLU A 6 6.83 21.96 -26.98
N LYS A 7 7.01 23.23 -26.59
CA LYS A 7 7.32 23.57 -25.19
C LYS A 7 6.19 23.22 -24.24
N ARG A 8 4.94 23.35 -24.71
CA ARG A 8 3.76 22.94 -23.92
C ARG A 8 3.67 21.44 -23.79
N LEU A 9 4.03 20.70 -24.85
CA LEU A 9 4.05 19.25 -24.85
C LEU A 9 5.15 18.71 -23.92
N GLU A 10 6.37 19.25 -23.99
CA GLU A 10 7.46 18.90 -23.08
C GLU A 10 7.08 19.13 -21.62
N LYS A 11 6.47 20.29 -21.32
CA LYS A 11 6.00 20.60 -19.96
C LYS A 11 4.93 19.62 -19.47
N ALA A 12 3.96 19.31 -20.32
CA ALA A 12 2.90 18.36 -19.98
C ALA A 12 3.44 16.94 -19.75
N MET A 13 4.42 16.50 -20.56
CA MET A 13 5.08 15.20 -20.35
C MET A 13 5.92 15.18 -19.07
N ALA A 14 6.62 16.27 -18.76
CA ALA A 14 7.39 16.38 -17.53
C ALA A 14 6.49 16.34 -16.28
N GLU A 15 5.36 17.03 -16.31
CA GLU A 15 4.36 16.99 -15.24
C GLU A 15 3.73 15.61 -15.09
N LEU A 16 3.43 14.93 -16.20
CA LEU A 16 2.93 13.55 -16.18
C LEU A 16 3.95 12.57 -15.59
N GLN A 17 5.22 12.69 -15.99
CA GLN A 17 6.31 11.85 -15.48
C GLN A 17 6.49 12.03 -13.97
N ALA A 18 6.47 13.28 -13.49
CA ALA A 18 6.57 13.58 -12.07
C ALA A 18 5.39 13.00 -11.27
N ALA A 19 4.17 13.07 -11.82
CA ALA A 19 2.99 12.48 -11.20
C ALA A 19 3.11 10.94 -11.13
N GLN A 20 3.58 10.29 -12.20
CA GLN A 20 3.80 8.84 -12.22
C GLN A 20 4.84 8.40 -11.19
N GLU A 21 5.93 9.15 -11.04
CA GLU A 21 6.96 8.85 -10.04
C GLU A 21 6.43 9.00 -8.61
N ALA A 22 5.65 10.04 -8.34
CA ALA A 22 5.00 10.25 -7.04
C ALA A 22 4.07 9.08 -6.71
N VAL A 23 3.22 8.67 -7.66
CA VAL A 23 2.33 7.51 -7.49
C VAL A 23 3.13 6.23 -7.24
N ALA A 24 4.14 5.94 -8.06
CA ALA A 24 4.96 4.74 -7.93
C ALA A 24 5.73 4.67 -6.59
N ARG A 25 6.07 5.81 -6.02
CA ARG A 25 6.66 5.90 -4.67
C ARG A 25 5.61 5.61 -3.61
N THR A 26 4.45 6.26 -3.67
CA THR A 26 3.35 6.03 -2.72
C THR A 26 2.88 4.59 -2.74
N GLU A 27 2.76 3.96 -3.92
CA GLU A 27 2.42 2.55 -4.02
C GLU A 27 3.47 1.62 -3.40
N ARG A 28 4.76 1.98 -3.45
CA ARG A 28 5.83 1.20 -2.80
C ARG A 28 5.75 1.31 -1.29
N GLU A 29 5.53 2.50 -0.78
CA GLU A 29 5.35 2.75 0.65
C GLU A 29 4.10 2.03 1.17
N LEU A 30 2.97 2.14 0.45
CA LEU A 30 1.75 1.41 0.76
C LEU A 30 1.96 -0.10 0.68
N ARG A 31 2.69 -0.63 -0.32
CA ARG A 31 2.96 -2.08 -0.42
C ARG A 31 3.64 -2.68 0.81
N SER A 32 4.36 -1.86 1.57
CA SER A 32 5.03 -2.27 2.81
C SER A 32 4.16 -2.12 4.06
N ALA A 33 3.02 -1.43 3.95
CA ALA A 33 2.10 -1.24 5.07
C ALA A 33 1.29 -2.51 5.29
N SER A 34 1.46 -3.12 6.46
CA SER A 34 0.64 -4.24 6.92
C SER A 34 -0.08 -3.85 8.20
N PHE A 35 -1.34 -4.26 8.34
CA PHE A 35 -2.16 -4.01 9.52
C PHE A 35 -2.35 -5.33 10.27
N ALA A 36 -1.97 -5.36 11.55
CA ALA A 36 -2.25 -6.51 12.40
C ALA A 36 -3.49 -6.23 13.26
N ALA A 37 -4.50 -7.09 13.14
CA ALA A 37 -5.68 -7.09 13.99
C ALA A 37 -5.62 -8.26 14.99
N LEU A 38 -6.07 -8.02 16.22
CA LEU A 38 -6.12 -9.01 17.27
C LEU A 38 -7.57 -9.41 17.54
N SER A 39 -7.82 -10.71 17.68
CA SER A 39 -9.11 -11.23 18.13
C SER A 39 -9.42 -10.75 19.55
N SER A 40 -10.71 -10.61 19.88
CA SER A 40 -11.20 -10.13 21.18
C SER A 40 -10.70 -10.97 22.36
N ASP A 41 -10.50 -12.27 22.14
CA ASP A 41 -9.97 -13.23 23.12
C ASP A 41 -8.43 -13.28 23.15
N ARG A 42 -7.78 -12.43 22.33
CA ARG A 42 -6.34 -12.37 22.08
C ARG A 42 -5.71 -13.69 21.63
N ALA A 43 -6.51 -14.65 21.18
CA ALA A 43 -6.05 -15.96 20.75
C ALA A 43 -5.51 -15.96 19.32
N VAL A 44 -5.97 -15.03 18.47
CA VAL A 44 -5.60 -14.96 17.06
C VAL A 44 -5.16 -13.55 16.69
N ARG A 45 -4.05 -13.44 15.96
CA ARG A 45 -3.61 -12.24 15.28
C ARG A 45 -3.69 -12.47 13.78
N ALA A 46 -4.47 -11.66 13.08
CA ALA A 46 -4.54 -11.64 11.63
C ALA A 46 -3.76 -10.45 11.10
N THR A 47 -2.85 -10.67 10.16
CA THR A 47 -2.14 -9.61 9.45
C THR A 47 -2.76 -9.46 8.08
N ALA A 48 -3.29 -8.27 7.81
CA ALA A 48 -3.75 -7.85 6.51
C ALA A 48 -2.63 -7.08 5.80
N GLY A 49 -2.45 -7.40 4.53
CA GLY A 49 -1.64 -6.66 3.59
C GLY A 49 -2.32 -5.36 3.15
N PRO A 50 -1.62 -4.60 2.30
CA PRO A 50 -1.99 -3.25 1.91
C PRO A 50 -3.22 -3.14 1.00
N GLN A 51 -3.69 -4.25 0.42
CA GLN A 51 -4.95 -4.33 -0.33
C GLN A 51 -6.05 -5.04 0.47
N GLY A 52 -5.85 -5.25 1.78
CA GLY A 52 -6.78 -6.00 2.63
C GLY A 52 -6.71 -7.51 2.42
N GLU A 53 -5.73 -8.00 1.66
CA GLU A 53 -5.44 -9.42 1.54
C GLU A 53 -4.90 -9.97 2.85
N LEU A 54 -5.31 -11.18 3.23
CA LEU A 54 -4.81 -11.81 4.45
C LEU A 54 -3.40 -12.35 4.18
N THR A 55 -2.38 -11.74 4.77
CA THR A 55 -0.97 -12.11 4.56
C THR A 55 -0.42 -13.04 5.64
N GLY A 56 -1.08 -13.11 6.80
CA GLY A 56 -0.69 -14.04 7.86
C GLY A 56 -1.74 -14.20 8.94
N ILE A 57 -1.75 -15.37 9.58
CA ILE A 57 -2.53 -15.66 10.78
C ILE A 57 -1.58 -16.28 11.80
N GLU A 58 -1.52 -15.72 13.00
CA GLU A 58 -0.80 -16.26 14.14
C GLU A 58 -1.80 -16.66 15.23
N PHE A 59 -1.66 -17.88 15.74
CA PHE A 59 -2.40 -18.34 16.92
C PHE A 59 -1.52 -18.14 18.15
N LEU A 60 -1.93 -17.25 19.04
CA LEU A 60 -1.19 -16.89 20.24
C LEU A 60 -1.61 -17.79 21.42
N GLU A 61 -0.64 -18.06 22.31
CA GLU A 61 -0.85 -18.73 23.62
C GLU A 61 -1.44 -20.14 23.61
N ASN A 62 -1.18 -20.96 22.58
CA ASN A 62 -1.67 -22.36 22.52
C ASN A 62 -3.20 -22.54 22.66
N LYS A 63 -3.99 -21.46 22.66
CA LYS A 63 -5.46 -21.52 22.78
C LYS A 63 -6.15 -22.11 21.55
N TYR A 64 -5.44 -22.24 20.43
CA TYR A 64 -5.92 -22.97 19.25
C TYR A 64 -6.16 -24.47 19.52
N ARG A 65 -5.69 -25.00 20.66
CA ARG A 65 -5.90 -26.39 21.06
C ARG A 65 -7.28 -26.65 21.68
N ASP A 66 -7.96 -25.60 22.12
CA ASP A 66 -9.29 -25.65 22.73
C ASP A 66 -10.41 -25.16 21.78
N MET A 67 -10.06 -24.84 20.51
CA MET A 67 -11.00 -24.57 19.42
C MET A 67 -11.30 -25.85 18.63
#